data_AF-A0A4Q0PJY5-F1
#
_entry.id   AF-A0A4Q0PJY5-F1
#
_cell.length_a   1.000
_cell.length_b   1.000
_cell.length_c   1.000
_cell.angle_alpha   90.00
_cell.angle_beta   90.00
_cell.angle_gamma   90.00
#
_symmetry.space_group_name_H-M   'P 1'
#
loop_
_entity.id
_entity.type
_entity.pdbx_description
1 polymer ?
#
loop_
_entity_poly.entity_id
_entity_poly.type
_entity_poly.pdbx_seq_one_letter_code
_entity_poly.pdbx_strand_id
1 'polypeptide(L)'
;MNLVYEGENQLICSAVRRTTEVLNSTFFQNHLMSNLSEEESEHIKTLLNTIHQTNYNVYIKTYWNPFKRQSITYDINTQSLNINIASLKKSRRIISKQLVKNYSLLQLNKIYGGQENGNLNKVLALRMSSLANYYA
;
A
#
# COMPACT_ATOMS: atom_id res chain seq x y z
N MET A 1 9.09 9.06 -2.37
CA MET A 1 9.03 8.00 -1.34
C MET A 1 9.50 6.65 -1.89
N ASN A 2 10.18 5.84 -1.06
CA ASN A 2 10.69 4.51 -1.45
C ASN A 2 10.16 3.40 -0.52
N LEU A 3 9.45 2.42 -1.08
CA LEU A 3 9.24 1.14 -0.41
C LEU A 3 10.54 0.34 -0.54
N VAL A 4 11.11 -0.08 0.59
CA VAL A 4 12.42 -0.74 0.62
C VAL A 4 12.27 -2.16 1.15
N TYR A 5 12.74 -3.15 0.39
CA TYR A 5 12.80 -4.55 0.83
C TYR A 5 14.24 -5.04 0.71
N GLU A 6 14.82 -5.45 1.83
CA GLU A 6 16.21 -5.91 1.94
C GLU A 6 16.33 -7.43 2.08
N GLY A 7 15.22 -8.16 1.97
CA GLY A 7 15.23 -9.62 2.04
C GLY A 7 15.44 -10.30 0.68
N GLU A 8 15.64 -11.61 0.72
CA GLU A 8 16.00 -12.42 -0.46
C GLU A 8 14.80 -12.97 -1.25
N ASN A 9 13.56 -12.77 -0.76
CA ASN A 9 12.39 -13.32 -1.42
C ASN A 9 12.07 -12.56 -2.72
N GLN A 10 12.41 -13.17 -3.86
CA GLN A 10 12.21 -12.57 -5.19
C GLN A 10 10.76 -12.16 -5.48
N LEU A 11 9.78 -12.94 -5.00
CA LEU A 11 8.36 -12.62 -5.19
C LEU A 11 7.99 -11.31 -4.49
N ILE A 12 8.52 -11.11 -3.28
CA ILE A 12 8.29 -9.90 -2.49
C ILE A 12 9.05 -8.73 -3.09
N CYS A 13 10.33 -8.91 -3.44
CA CYS A 13 11.12 -7.90 -4.13
C CYS A 13 10.40 -7.38 -5.40
N SER A 14 9.92 -8.30 -6.24
CA SER A 14 9.16 -7.95 -7.44
C SER A 14 7.85 -7.22 -7.13
N ALA A 15 7.11 -7.65 -6.10
CA ALA A 15 5.88 -6.98 -5.69
C ALA A 15 6.12 -5.58 -5.13
N VAL A 16 7.22 -5.37 -4.40
CA VAL A 16 7.61 -4.07 -3.84
C VAL A 16 7.99 -3.11 -4.96
N ARG A 17 8.88 -3.52 -5.87
CA ARG A 17 9.23 -2.72 -7.05
C ARG A 17 7.99 -2.33 -7.85
N ARG A 18 7.10 -3.29 -8.10
CA ARG A 18 5.86 -3.04 -8.83
C ARG A 18 4.94 -2.06 -8.12
N THR A 19 4.83 -2.18 -6.80
CA THR A 19 4.02 -1.27 -5.98
C THR A 19 4.53 0.16 -6.09
N THR A 20 5.85 0.36 -6.05
CA THR A 20 6.48 1.67 -6.27
C THR A 20 6.17 2.22 -7.67
N GLU A 21 6.30 1.40 -8.71
CA GLU A 21 5.97 1.80 -10.09
C GLU A 21 4.51 2.24 -10.24
N VAL A 22 3.55 1.49 -9.70
CA VAL A 22 2.12 1.83 -9.86
C VAL A 22 1.72 3.05 -9.06
N LEU A 23 2.31 3.25 -7.89
CA LEU A 23 2.05 4.44 -7.06
C LEU A 23 2.55 5.73 -7.72
N ASN A 24 3.64 5.67 -8.50
CA ASN A 24 4.24 6.84 -9.14
C ASN A 24 3.77 7.05 -10.60
N SER A 25 2.96 6.15 -11.15
CA SER A 25 2.52 6.21 -12.55
C SER A 25 1.27 7.06 -12.72
N THR A 26 1.42 8.18 -13.43
CA THR A 26 0.31 9.09 -13.78
C THR A 26 -0.82 8.38 -14.54
N PHE A 27 -0.48 7.40 -15.38
CA PHE A 27 -1.48 6.61 -16.11
C PHE A 27 -2.43 5.86 -15.17
N PHE A 28 -1.92 5.13 -14.16
CA PHE A 28 -2.78 4.42 -13.21
C PHE A 28 -3.52 5.37 -12.28
N GLN A 29 -2.87 6.46 -11.87
CA GLN A 29 -3.50 7.48 -11.06
C GLN A 29 -4.72 8.08 -11.78
N ASN A 30 -4.57 8.49 -13.04
CA ASN A 30 -5.67 9.04 -13.83
C ASN A 30 -6.82 8.04 -14.01
N HIS A 31 -6.48 6.78 -14.31
CA HIS A 31 -7.49 5.71 -14.39
C HIS A 31 -8.21 5.48 -13.06
N LEU A 32 -7.50 5.55 -11.93
CA LEU A 32 -8.15 5.47 -10.62
C LEU A 32 -9.13 6.63 -10.43
N MET A 33 -8.69 7.86 -10.72
CA MET A 33 -9.50 9.06 -10.51
C MET A 33 -10.80 9.09 -11.33
N SER A 34 -10.80 8.52 -12.54
CA SER A 34 -11.99 8.50 -13.39
C SER A 34 -13.14 7.64 -12.84
N ASN A 35 -12.89 6.84 -11.81
CA ASN A 35 -13.84 5.90 -11.22
C ASN A 35 -14.25 6.27 -9.78
N LEU A 36 -13.95 7.51 -9.34
CA LEU A 36 -14.19 7.99 -7.99
C LEU A 36 -15.18 9.16 -7.97
N SER A 37 -15.85 9.35 -6.84
CA SER A 37 -16.55 10.62 -6.60
C SER A 37 -15.56 11.79 -6.54
N GLU A 38 -16.05 13.02 -6.70
CA GLU A 38 -15.23 14.23 -6.59
C GLU A 38 -14.50 14.30 -5.23
N GLU A 39 -15.25 14.07 -4.15
CA GLU A 39 -14.71 14.00 -2.79
C GLU A 39 -13.63 12.91 -2.63
N GLU A 40 -13.89 11.68 -3.10
CA GLU A 40 -12.88 10.60 -3.05
C GLU A 40 -11.62 10.99 -3.87
N SER A 41 -11.82 11.64 -5.01
CA SER A 41 -10.74 12.09 -5.89
C SER A 41 -9.84 13.11 -5.21
N GLU A 42 -10.41 14.09 -4.49
CA GLU A 42 -9.64 15.09 -3.73
C GLU A 42 -8.80 14.46 -2.62
N HIS A 43 -9.38 13.53 -1.85
CA HIS A 43 -8.65 12.82 -0.80
C HIS A 43 -7.50 11.99 -1.38
N ILE A 44 -7.72 11.29 -2.50
CA ILE A 44 -6.66 10.49 -3.12
C ILE A 44 -5.60 11.37 -3.78
N LYS A 45 -5.96 12.52 -4.37
CA LYS A 45 -4.98 13.49 -4.88
C LYS A 45 -4.08 14.00 -3.77
N THR A 46 -4.66 14.35 -2.62
CA THR A 46 -3.91 14.76 -1.43
C THR A 46 -2.96 13.66 -0.98
N LEU A 47 -3.45 12.43 -0.87
CA LEU A 47 -2.64 11.25 -0.53
C LEU A 47 -1.46 11.07 -1.50
N LEU A 48 -1.70 11.09 -2.81
CA LEU A 48 -0.65 10.90 -3.82
C LEU A 48 0.39 12.03 -3.78
N ASN A 49 -0.05 13.28 -3.61
CA ASN A 49 0.84 14.42 -3.43
C ASN A 49 1.71 14.25 -2.19
N THR A 50 1.12 13.86 -1.05
CA THR A 50 1.88 13.56 0.17
C THR A 50 2.90 12.45 -0.10
N ILE A 51 2.50 11.35 -0.75
CA ILE A 51 3.41 10.24 -1.09
C ILE A 51 4.59 10.72 -1.95
N HIS A 52 4.36 11.59 -2.94
CA HIS A 52 5.42 12.10 -3.81
C HIS A 52 6.36 13.06 -3.07
N GLN A 53 5.84 13.90 -2.18
CA GLN A 53 6.63 14.88 -1.40
C GLN A 53 7.41 14.22 -0.25
N THR A 54 7.03 13.02 0.15
CA THR A 54 7.62 12.32 1.28
C THR A 54 8.95 11.65 0.92
N ASN A 55 10.00 11.96 1.68
CA ASN A 55 11.36 11.44 1.49
C ASN A 55 11.80 10.33 2.48
N TYR A 56 10.90 9.77 3.30
CA TYR A 56 11.25 8.64 4.17
C TYR A 56 11.05 7.29 3.48
N ASN A 57 11.83 6.30 3.93
CA ASN A 57 11.70 4.91 3.49
C ASN A 57 10.68 4.17 4.36
N VAL A 58 9.80 3.40 3.75
CA VAL A 58 8.99 2.40 4.47
C VAL A 58 9.60 1.03 4.21
N TYR A 59 10.13 0.43 5.28
CA TYR A 59 10.75 -0.88 5.21
C TYR A 59 9.70 -1.98 5.18
N ILE A 60 9.89 -2.91 4.25
CA ILE A 60 9.13 -4.15 4.15
C ILE A 60 9.91 -5.23 4.88
N LYS A 61 9.30 -5.81 5.91
CA LYS A 61 9.88 -6.92 6.67
C LYS A 61 9.08 -8.19 6.42
N THR A 62 9.74 -9.34 6.43
CA THR A 62 9.09 -10.63 6.25
C THR A 62 9.25 -11.47 7.50
N TYR A 63 8.18 -12.17 7.90
CA TYR A 63 8.21 -13.09 9.02
C TYR A 63 7.33 -14.31 8.73
N TRP A 64 7.57 -15.42 9.41
CA TRP A 64 6.77 -16.63 9.27
C TRP A 64 5.98 -16.89 10.55
N ASN A 65 4.65 -16.84 10.48
CA ASN A 65 3.78 -17.20 11.58
C ASN A 65 2.50 -17.88 11.07
N PRO A 66 2.36 -19.22 11.18
CA PRO A 66 1.24 -19.95 10.62
C PRO A 66 -0.08 -19.69 11.35
N PHE A 67 -0.04 -19.20 12.59
CA PHE A 67 -1.23 -18.92 13.39
C PHE A 67 -1.84 -17.54 13.09
N LYS A 68 -1.07 -16.63 12.48
CA LYS A 68 -1.53 -15.28 12.16
C LYS A 68 -2.15 -15.20 10.76
N ARG A 69 -3.48 -15.11 10.72
CA ARG A 69 -4.25 -15.08 9.45
C ARG A 69 -3.99 -13.85 8.58
N GLN A 70 -3.61 -12.72 9.17
CA GLN A 70 -3.28 -11.51 8.41
C GLN A 70 -1.92 -11.66 7.70
N SER A 71 -1.93 -11.46 6.39
CA SER A 71 -0.75 -11.61 5.52
C SER A 71 0.14 -10.37 5.46
N ILE A 72 -0.41 -9.17 5.68
CA ILE A 72 0.37 -7.93 5.79
C ILE A 72 -0.19 -7.12 6.95
N THR A 73 0.70 -6.65 7.83
CA THR A 73 0.37 -5.78 8.96
C THR A 73 1.34 -4.61 9.02
N TYR A 74 0.85 -3.44 9.39
CA TYR A 74 1.70 -2.30 9.67
C TYR A 74 2.12 -2.28 11.14
N ASP A 75 3.39 -2.05 11.40
CA ASP A 75 3.91 -1.75 12.73
C ASP A 75 4.21 -0.25 12.83
N ILE A 76 3.42 0.43 13.66
CA ILE A 76 3.49 1.87 13.90
C ILE A 76 4.83 2.25 14.55
N ASN A 77 5.35 1.41 15.45
CA ASN A 77 6.56 1.69 16.22
C ASN A 77 7.80 1.67 15.33
N THR A 78 7.87 0.71 14.41
CA THR A 78 9.01 0.55 13.49
C THR A 78 8.78 1.15 12.11
N GLN A 79 7.64 1.82 11.90
CA GLN A 79 7.18 2.35 10.61
C GLN A 79 7.38 1.37 9.45
N SER A 80 7.10 0.09 9.70
CA SER A 80 7.37 -0.98 8.75
C SER A 80 6.12 -1.75 8.36
N LEU A 81 6.09 -2.22 7.11
CA LEU A 81 5.07 -3.15 6.64
C LEU A 81 5.62 -4.57 6.79
N ASN A 82 5.02 -5.32 7.70
CA ASN A 82 5.38 -6.70 7.97
C ASN A 82 4.52 -7.65 7.13
N ILE A 83 5.16 -8.49 6.34
CA ILE A 83 4.53 -9.52 5.51
C ILE A 83 4.70 -10.88 6.19
N ASN A 84 3.58 -11.51 6.53
CA ASN A 84 3.56 -12.89 6.99
C ASN A 84 3.66 -13.84 5.79
N ILE A 85 4.83 -14.43 5.57
CA ILE A 85 5.05 -15.36 4.46
C ILE A 85 4.30 -16.70 4.65
N ALA A 86 3.85 -17.04 5.87
CA ALA A 86 3.08 -18.25 6.11
C ALA A 86 1.65 -18.18 5.57
N SER A 87 1.03 -16.99 5.59
CA SER A 87 -0.33 -16.75 5.10
C SER A 87 -0.37 -16.05 3.74
N LEU A 88 0.80 -15.81 3.14
CA LEU A 88 0.93 -15.15 1.86
C LEU A 88 0.50 -16.08 0.73
N LYS A 89 -0.55 -15.71 0.00
CA LYS A 89 -0.82 -16.35 -1.29
C LYS A 89 0.37 -16.10 -2.21
N LYS A 90 0.88 -17.14 -2.88
CA LYS A 90 2.01 -17.10 -3.83
C LYS A 90 1.64 -16.35 -5.13
N SER A 91 1.17 -15.12 -5.03
CA SER A 91 0.75 -14.29 -6.16
C SER A 91 1.27 -12.87 -5.97
N ARG A 92 2.18 -12.46 -6.86
CA ARG A 92 2.74 -11.11 -6.91
C ARG A 92 1.65 -10.04 -6.91
N ARG A 93 0.57 -10.27 -7.68
CA ARG A 93 -0.58 -9.36 -7.78
C ARG A 93 -1.25 -9.15 -6.43
N ILE A 94 -1.50 -10.24 -5.69
CA ILE A 94 -2.13 -10.16 -4.38
C ILE A 94 -1.23 -9.42 -3.38
N ILE A 95 0.07 -9.70 -3.42
CA ILE A 95 1.06 -9.04 -2.56
C ILE A 95 1.10 -7.53 -2.87
N SER A 96 1.22 -7.16 -4.14
CA SER A 96 1.25 -5.75 -4.55
C SER A 96 -0.06 -5.03 -4.19
N LYS A 97 -1.23 -5.65 -4.40
CA LYS A 97 -2.52 -5.09 -3.98
C LYS A 97 -2.58 -4.82 -2.48
N GLN A 98 -2.08 -5.74 -1.67
CA GLN A 98 -2.04 -5.55 -0.23
C GLN A 98 -0.99 -4.52 0.20
N LEU A 99 0.16 -4.43 -0.49
CA LEU A 99 1.15 -3.39 -0.24
C LEU A 99 0.58 -2.00 -0.52
N VAL A 100 -0.03 -1.78 -1.71
CA VAL A 100 -0.71 -0.53 -2.05
C VAL A 100 -1.75 -0.18 -0.99
N LYS A 101 -2.62 -1.14 -0.62
CA LYS A 101 -3.67 -0.93 0.38
C LYS A 101 -3.10 -0.49 1.74
N ASN A 102 -2.21 -1.30 2.32
CA ASN A 102 -1.73 -1.05 3.68
C ASN A 102 -0.86 0.21 3.75
N TYR A 103 -0.08 0.47 2.71
CA TYR A 103 0.69 1.71 2.61
C TYR A 103 -0.22 2.94 2.49
N SER A 104 -1.24 2.89 1.63
CA SER A 104 -2.20 3.98 1.49
C SER A 104 -2.92 4.26 2.80
N LEU A 105 -3.37 3.20 3.49
CA LEU A 105 -4.03 3.33 4.80
C LEU A 105 -3.12 3.99 5.84
N LEU A 106 -1.85 3.61 5.87
CA LEU A 106 -0.85 4.22 6.75
C LEU A 106 -0.74 5.72 6.50
N GLN A 107 -0.61 6.14 5.24
CA GLN A 107 -0.48 7.56 4.91
C GLN A 107 -1.77 8.32 5.19
N LEU A 108 -2.93 7.76 4.82
CA LEU A 108 -4.24 8.37 5.11
C LEU A 108 -4.45 8.58 6.61
N ASN A 109 -4.05 7.61 7.44
CA ASN A 109 -4.11 7.76 8.89
C ASN A 109 -3.16 8.85 9.43
N LYS A 110 -2.04 9.13 8.75
CA LYS A 110 -1.15 10.25 9.09
C LYS A 110 -1.73 11.60 8.65
N ILE A 111 -2.44 11.65 7.52
CA ILE A 111 -3.02 12.88 6.97
C ILE A 111 -4.32 13.26 7.71
N TYR A 112 -5.23 12.31 7.86
CA TYR A 112 -6.60 12.55 8.33
C TYR A 112 -6.89 12.02 9.72
N GLY A 113 -5.91 11.41 10.39
CA GLY A 113 -6.08 10.81 11.71
C GLY A 113 -6.78 9.44 11.67
N GLY A 114 -6.16 8.44 12.29
CA GLY A 114 -6.67 7.06 12.27
C GLY A 114 -7.87 6.78 13.19
N GLN A 115 -8.06 7.59 14.24
CA GLN A 115 -9.15 7.39 15.22
C GLN A 115 -10.47 8.00 14.74
N GLU A 116 -10.42 9.19 14.13
CA GLU A 116 -11.60 9.92 13.67
C GLU A 116 -12.05 9.42 12.29
N ASN A 117 -11.11 9.24 11.36
CA ASN A 117 -11.41 8.93 9.95
C ASN A 117 -11.09 7.47 9.56
N GLY A 118 -10.95 6.57 10.53
CA GLY A 118 -10.47 5.20 10.30
C GLY A 118 -11.30 4.39 9.30
N ASN A 119 -12.62 4.59 9.21
CA ASN A 119 -13.46 3.89 8.23
C ASN A 119 -13.31 4.47 6.82
N LEU A 120 -13.35 5.80 6.67
CA LEU A 120 -13.10 6.47 5.40
C LEU A 120 -11.72 6.09 4.85
N ASN A 121 -10.68 6.16 5.68
CA ASN A 121 -9.31 5.81 5.31
C ASN A 121 -9.21 4.35 4.82
N LYS A 122 -9.96 3.41 5.43
CA LYS A 122 -10.01 2.02 4.96
C LYS A 122 -10.68 1.88 3.59
N VAL A 123 -11.73 2.66 3.32
CA VAL A 123 -12.42 2.68 2.02
C VAL A 123 -11.49 3.24 0.95
N LEU A 124 -10.89 4.40 1.19
CA LEU A 124 -9.95 5.03 0.27
C LEU A 124 -8.72 4.15 0.01
N ALA A 125 -8.16 3.52 1.04
CA ALA A 125 -7.08 2.55 0.89
C ALA A 125 -7.48 1.32 0.05
N LEU A 126 -8.73 0.87 0.17
CA LEU A 126 -9.27 -0.19 -0.67
C LEU A 126 -9.38 0.25 -2.13
N ARG A 127 -9.83 1.49 -2.39
CA ARG A 127 -9.85 2.08 -3.74
C ARG A 127 -8.46 2.14 -4.34
N MET A 128 -7.48 2.66 -3.59
CA MET A 128 -6.07 2.69 -3.97
C MET A 128 -5.53 1.33 -4.38
N SER A 129 -5.93 0.25 -3.68
CA SER A 129 -5.48 -1.11 -4.00
C SER A 129 -5.79 -1.55 -5.45
N SER A 130 -6.74 -0.89 -6.12
CA SER A 130 -7.06 -1.16 -7.52
C SER A 130 -5.93 -0.77 -8.49
N LEU A 131 -5.02 0.13 -8.12
CA LEU A 131 -3.82 0.47 -8.91
C LEU A 131 -3.00 -0.78 -9.26
N ALA A 132 -3.00 -1.79 -8.38
CA ALA A 132 -2.28 -3.04 -8.58
C ALA A 132 -3.04 -4.06 -9.45
N ASN A 133 -4.27 -3.77 -9.92
CA ASN A 133 -5.05 -4.72 -10.72
C ASN A 133 -4.65 -4.79 -12.20
N TYR A 134 -4.06 -3.73 -12.76
CA TYR A 134 -3.93 -3.55 -14.22
C TYR A 134 -2.81 -4.37 -14.86
N TYR A 135 -2.05 -5.14 -14.08
CA TYR A 135 -0.96 -6.00 -14.56
C TYR A 135 -1.10 -7.38 -13.92
N ALA A 136 -2.02 -8.17 -14.47
CA ALA A 136 -2.07 -9.62 -14.29
C ALA A 136 -1.19 -10.27 -15.37
#